data_AF-A0A3C0BEU0-F1
#
_entry.id   AF-A0A3C0BEU0-F1
#
_cell.length_a   1.000
_cell.length_b   1.000
_cell.length_c   1.000
_cell.angle_alpha   90.00
_cell.angle_beta   90.00
_cell.angle_gamma   90.00
#
_symmetry.space_group_name_H-M   'P 1'
#
loop_
_entity.id
_entity.type
_entity.pdbx_description
1 polymer ?
#
loop_
_entity_poly.entity_id
_entity_poly.type
_entity_poly.pdbx_seq_one_letter_code
_entity_poly.pdbx_strand_id
1 'polypeptide(L)' 'AAFGGDIPDGAGLSSSAALESAFATALNALFDFGLDKMSLAKIGQLAEHNYAGVHCGIMDQFASLHGKAGQA' A
#
# COMPACT_ATOMS: atom_id res chain seq x y z
N ALA A 1 -2.06 4.53 -20.23
CA ALA A 1 -1.12 4.66 -19.11
C ALA A 1 -0.66 3.26 -18.67
N ALA A 2 0.52 3.13 -18.07
CA ALA A 2 1.03 1.84 -17.60
C ALA A 2 0.31 1.34 -16.32
N PHE A 3 -0.27 2.26 -15.53
CA PHE A 3 -1.15 1.99 -14.40
C PHE A 3 -2.18 3.14 -14.26
N GLY A 4 -3.20 2.94 -13.42
CA GLY A 4 -4.23 3.93 -13.11
C GLY A 4 -4.91 3.65 -11.76
N GLY A 5 -5.65 4.63 -11.24
CA GLY A 5 -6.40 4.55 -9.99
C GLY A 5 -7.58 5.53 -10.00
N ASP A 6 -8.56 5.28 -9.14
CA ASP A 6 -9.82 6.03 -9.03
C ASP A 6 -10.03 6.70 -7.66
N ILE A 7 -9.07 6.53 -6.74
CA ILE A 7 -9.05 7.23 -5.45
C ILE A 7 -8.71 8.70 -5.71
N PRO A 8 -9.57 9.67 -5.32
CA PRO A 8 -9.31 11.08 -5.53
C PRO A 8 -8.05 11.57 -4.80
N ASP A 9 -7.24 12.37 -5.49
CA ASP A 9 -6.03 12.94 -4.93
C ASP A 9 -6.34 13.89 -3.77
N GLY A 10 -5.60 13.75 -2.67
CA GLY A 10 -5.70 14.64 -1.51
C GLY A 10 -7.01 14.56 -0.71
N ALA A 11 -7.89 13.59 -1.00
CA ALA A 11 -9.16 13.44 -0.31
C ALA A 11 -9.06 12.78 1.08
N GLY A 12 -7.85 12.45 1.55
CA GLY A 12 -7.66 11.73 2.81
C GLY A 12 -8.13 10.27 2.75
N LEU A 13 -8.24 9.70 1.54
CA LEU A 13 -8.64 8.30 1.28
C LEU A 13 -7.44 7.40 0.97
N SER A 14 -6.24 7.81 1.40
CA SER A 14 -5.03 6.98 1.35
C SER A 14 -4.63 6.49 -0.05
N SER A 15 -4.70 7.36 -1.07
CA SER A 15 -4.28 7.01 -2.45
C SER A 15 -2.79 6.62 -2.55
N SER A 16 -1.91 7.18 -1.71
CA SER A 16 -0.49 6.81 -1.64
C SER A 16 -0.33 5.36 -1.16
N ALA A 17 -0.92 5.03 -0.02
CA ALA A 17 -0.86 3.68 0.53
C ALA A 17 -1.48 2.63 -0.40
N ALA A 18 -2.53 2.96 -1.15
CA ALA A 18 -3.11 2.07 -2.15
C ALA A 18 -2.11 1.78 -3.28
N LEU A 19 -1.41 2.80 -3.77
CA LEU A 19 -0.38 2.66 -4.80
C LEU A 19 0.82 1.84 -4.31
N GLU A 20 1.34 2.15 -3.13
CA GLU A 20 2.44 1.44 -2.48
C GLU A 20 2.10 -0.04 -2.25
N SER A 21 0.90 -0.32 -1.73
CA SER A 21 0.42 -1.67 -1.48
C SER A 21 0.24 -2.46 -2.79
N ALA A 22 -0.24 -1.82 -3.85
CA ALA A 22 -0.38 -2.44 -5.17
C ALA A 22 0.98 -2.85 -5.74
N PHE A 23 1.97 -1.94 -5.72
CA PHE A 23 3.32 -2.25 -6.20
C PHE A 23 4.03 -3.29 -5.32
N ALA A 24 3.94 -3.19 -4.00
CA ALA A 24 4.52 -4.17 -3.08
C ALA A 24 3.94 -5.58 -3.35
N THR A 25 2.62 -5.68 -3.56
CA THR A 25 1.96 -6.95 -3.90
C THR A 25 2.38 -7.46 -5.26
N ALA A 26 2.45 -6.59 -6.27
CA ALA A 26 2.85 -6.96 -7.62
C ALA A 26 4.31 -7.46 -7.67
N LEU A 27 5.24 -6.79 -6.98
CA LEU A 27 6.64 -7.20 -6.90
C LEU A 27 6.79 -8.51 -6.11
N ASN A 28 6.05 -8.68 -5.02
CA ASN A 28 6.04 -9.92 -4.25
C ASN A 28 5.63 -11.12 -5.10
N ALA A 29 4.64 -10.94 -5.98
CA ALA A 29 4.19 -11.98 -6.90
C ALA A 29 5.15 -12.16 -8.10
N LEU A 30 5.66 -11.06 -8.68
CA LEU A 30 6.52 -11.11 -9.87
C LEU A 30 7.85 -11.82 -9.61
N PHE A 31 8.38 -11.69 -8.39
CA PHE A 31 9.67 -12.25 -8.00
C PHE A 31 9.57 -13.42 -7.01
N ASP A 32 8.36 -13.94 -6.77
CA ASP A 32 8.08 -15.05 -5.85
C ASP A 32 8.73 -14.89 -4.46
N PHE A 33 8.68 -13.67 -3.90
CA PHE A 33 9.33 -13.40 -2.60
C PHE A 33 8.62 -14.07 -1.41
N GLY A 34 7.35 -14.47 -1.56
CA GLY A 34 6.62 -15.18 -0.52
C GLY A 34 6.36 -14.37 0.76
N LEU A 35 6.38 -13.04 0.68
CA LEU A 35 6.15 -12.17 1.83
C LEU A 35 4.67 -12.13 2.20
N ASP A 36 4.39 -12.10 3.51
CA ASP A 36 3.04 -11.99 4.03
C ASP A 36 2.53 -10.53 3.99
N LYS A 37 1.21 -10.36 4.11
CA LYS A 37 0.55 -9.05 4.00
C LYS A 37 1.06 -8.04 5.02
N MET A 38 1.45 -8.46 6.23
CA MET A 38 1.98 -7.55 7.23
C MET A 38 3.37 -7.05 6.85
N SER A 39 4.21 -7.91 6.26
CA SER A 39 5.51 -7.50 5.72
C SER A 39 5.34 -6.50 4.56
N LEU A 40 4.39 -6.75 3.65
CA LEU A 40 4.08 -5.81 2.56
C LEU A 40 3.61 -4.46 3.08
N ALA A 41 2.76 -4.43 4.12
CA ALA A 41 2.28 -3.19 4.72
C ALA A 41 3.44 -2.38 5.32
N LYS A 42 4.39 -3.05 5.98
CA LYS A 42 5.61 -2.40 6.50
C LYS A 42 6.52 -1.91 5.40
N ILE A 43 6.64 -2.63 4.29
CA ILE A 43 7.43 -2.20 3.12
C ILE A 43 6.83 -0.92 2.51
N GLY A 44 5.49 -0.88 2.35
CA GLY A 44 4.80 0.34 1.90
C GLY A 44 5.08 1.51 2.83
N GLN A 45 4.89 1.32 4.15
CA GLN A 45 5.18 2.36 5.13
C GLN A 45 6.64 2.84 5.09
N LEU A 46 7.59 1.91 4.94
CA LEU A 46 9.00 2.25 4.79
C LEU A 46 9.28 3.03 3.51
N ALA A 47 8.55 2.76 2.42
CA ALA A 47 8.64 3.53 1.18
C ALA A 47 8.12 4.96 1.40
N GLU A 48 6.97 5.11 2.04
CA GLU A 48 6.39 6.42 2.36
C GLU A 48 7.33 7.26 3.26
N HIS A 49 7.91 6.62 4.28
CA HIS A 49 8.82 7.29 5.22
C HIS A 49 10.15 7.69 4.59
N ASN A 50 10.78 6.78 3.83
CA ASN A 50 12.17 6.97 3.39
C ASN A 50 12.30 7.55 1.99
N TYR A 51 11.28 7.41 1.13
CA TYR A 51 11.30 7.92 -0.24
C TYR A 51 10.36 9.11 -0.43
N ALA A 52 9.10 9.01 0.04
CA ALA A 52 8.18 10.14 -0.03
C ALA A 52 8.45 11.18 1.08
N GLY A 53 9.11 10.78 2.17
CA GLY A 53 9.44 11.65 3.30
C GLY A 53 8.25 11.94 4.21
N VAL A 54 7.18 11.14 4.12
CA VAL A 54 5.94 11.32 4.90
C VAL A 54 5.95 10.35 6.07
N HIS A 55 6.06 10.87 7.30
CA HIS A 55 6.10 10.06 8.51
C HIS A 55 4.69 9.75 9.03
N CYS A 56 4.05 8.72 8.46
CA CYS A 56 2.70 8.26 8.84
C CYS A 56 2.70 7.01 9.74
N GLY A 57 1.55 6.73 10.36
CA GLY A 57 1.29 5.42 10.97
C GLY A 57 1.15 4.31 9.92
N ILE A 58 0.90 3.07 10.36
CA ILE A 58 0.76 1.90 9.46
C ILE A 58 -0.67 1.66 8.96
N MET A 59 -1.62 2.45 9.46
CA MET A 59 -3.06 2.20 9.31
C MET A 59 -3.47 2.07 7.84
N ASP A 60 -2.97 2.97 6.99
CA ASP A 60 -3.38 3.08 5.60
C ASP A 60 -2.90 1.87 4.78
N GLN A 61 -1.62 1.51 4.89
CA GLN A 61 -1.06 0.32 4.25
C GLN A 61 -1.69 -0.97 4.81
N PHE A 62 -1.94 -1.01 6.12
CA PHE A 62 -2.61 -2.15 6.75
C PHE A 62 -4.01 -2.35 6.20
N ALA A 63 -4.84 -1.30 6.21
CA ALA A 63 -6.22 -1.32 5.73
C ALA A 63 -6.27 -1.70 4.24
N SER A 64 -5.36 -1.14 3.42
CA SER A 64 -5.28 -1.44 1.99
C SER A 64 -5.00 -2.93 1.70
N LEU A 65 -4.20 -3.61 2.53
CA LEU A 65 -3.80 -5.01 2.30
C LEU A 65 -4.70 -6.04 3.01
N HIS A 66 -5.32 -5.63 4.13
CA HIS A 66 -6.10 -6.52 5.00
C HIS A 66 -7.60 -6.32 4.91
N GLY A 67 -8.07 -5.35 4.11
CA GLY A 67 -9.50 -5.13 3.87
C GLY A 67 -10.22 -6.41 3.45
N LYS A 68 -11.41 -6.61 4.02
CA LYS A 68 -12.29 -7.73 3.72
C LYS A 68 -13.68 -7.20 3.41
N ALA A 69 -14.28 -7.70 2.32
CA ALA A 69 -15.63 -7.30 1.94
C ALA A 69 -16.62 -7.55 3.09
N GLY A 70 -17.38 -6.51 3.45
CA GLY A 70 -18.39 -6.57 4.52
C GLY A 70 -17.83 -6.55 5.94
N GLN A 71 -16.55 -6.23 6.14
CA GLN A 71 -15.93 -6.10 7.46
C GLN A 71 -15.23 -4.74 7.56
N ALA A 72 -15.60 -3.98 8.60
CA ALA A 72 -14.91 -2.77 9.03
C ALA A 72 -13.86 -3.14 10.09
#